data_AF-A0A3B8PYH9-F1
#
_entry.id   AF-A0A3B8PYH9-F1
#
_cell.length_a   1.000
_cell.length_b   1.000
_cell.length_c   1.000
_cell.angle_alpha   90.00
_cell.angle_beta   90.00
_cell.angle_gamma   90.00
#
_symmetry.space_group_name_H-M   'P 1'
#
loop_
_entity.id
_entity.type
_entity.pdbx_description
1 polymer ?
#
loop_
_entity_poly.entity_id
_entity_poly.type
_entity_poly.pdbx_seq_one_letter_code
_entity_poly.pdbx_strand_id
1 'polypeptide(L)'
;INRYIGGASPEADLILGISGAIADPSLIPKILKCPADRIQIGIDYAPYSKRRTYAMNWAGPSFIVSSKTGALPPPSYGVGVYFNLRGSAPGALPDWDPPGYKESAVADPAGTILLTELPNGRNAAGNDWPSFCAGPGPNPPSGLDANCVQISAGSKLNYGAAAYGLHGRRFNYLFHDGHVAIHGTKETAGTGTTNAPKGMWTMVAGD
;
A
#
# COMPACT_ATOMS: atom_id res chain seq x y z
N ILE A 1 -10.64 5.98 0.55
CA ILE A 1 -10.96 4.58 0.14
C ILE A 1 -12.23 4.02 0.80
N ASN A 2 -12.48 4.15 2.12
CA ASN A 2 -13.68 3.52 2.73
C ASN A 2 -15.05 4.06 2.27
N ARG A 3 -15.18 5.35 1.93
CA ARG A 3 -16.42 5.84 1.29
C ARG A 3 -16.61 5.32 -0.15
N TYR A 4 -15.52 4.99 -0.84
CA TYR A 4 -15.51 4.71 -2.29
C TYR A 4 -15.33 3.22 -2.66
N ILE A 5 -14.74 2.39 -1.79
CA ILE A 5 -14.51 0.95 -1.98
C ILE A 5 -15.00 0.17 -0.74
N GLY A 6 -16.20 0.49 -0.25
CA GLY A 6 -16.79 -0.19 0.92
C GLY A 6 -17.84 0.63 1.66
N GLY A 7 -18.58 1.48 0.93
CA GLY A 7 -19.37 2.63 1.42
C GLY A 7 -20.51 2.39 2.42
N ALA A 8 -20.47 1.32 3.20
CA ALA A 8 -21.38 1.02 4.31
C ALA A 8 -20.66 0.82 5.66
N SER A 9 -19.36 1.11 5.77
CA SER A 9 -18.65 1.02 7.07
C SER A 9 -19.22 2.02 8.09
N PRO A 10 -19.60 1.59 9.30
CA PRO A 10 -20.10 2.50 10.33
C PRO A 10 -19.06 3.53 10.75
N GLU A 11 -19.52 4.68 11.26
CA GLU A 11 -18.65 5.78 11.70
C GLU A 11 -17.59 5.35 12.74
N ALA A 12 -17.92 4.39 13.60
CA ALA A 12 -16.98 3.82 14.55
C ALA A 12 -15.75 3.17 13.87
N ASP A 13 -15.93 2.45 12.76
CA ASP A 13 -14.82 1.90 11.98
C ASP A 13 -14.05 3.00 11.24
N LEU A 14 -14.75 4.04 10.79
CA LEU A 14 -14.15 5.24 10.20
C LEU A 14 -13.35 6.06 11.24
N ILE A 15 -13.62 5.96 12.52
CA ILE A 15 -12.77 6.57 13.55
C ILE A 15 -11.45 5.81 13.68
N LEU A 16 -11.47 4.48 13.55
CA LEU A 16 -10.26 3.67 13.65
C LEU A 16 -9.39 3.72 12.38
N GLY A 17 -10.01 3.98 11.23
CA GLY A 17 -9.34 3.86 9.92
C GLY A 17 -9.18 2.41 9.46
N ILE A 18 -9.78 1.46 10.18
CA ILE A 18 -9.76 0.02 9.88
C ILE A 18 -11.20 -0.44 9.68
N SER A 19 -11.50 -0.95 8.49
CA SER A 19 -12.85 -1.35 8.10
C SER A 19 -13.26 -2.63 8.82
N GLY A 20 -14.52 -2.72 9.27
CA GLY A 20 -15.08 -3.92 9.89
C GLY A 20 -14.41 -4.32 11.22
N ALA A 21 -13.64 -3.42 11.85
CA ALA A 21 -12.87 -3.72 13.06
C ALA A 21 -13.74 -3.76 14.32
N ILE A 22 -14.74 -2.88 14.40
CA ILE A 22 -15.72 -2.79 15.49
C ILE A 22 -17.05 -3.42 15.07
N ALA A 23 -17.50 -3.16 13.83
CA ALA A 23 -18.84 -3.52 13.39
C ALA A 23 -18.99 -5.00 13.01
N ASP A 24 -18.51 -5.37 11.82
CA ASP A 24 -18.53 -6.74 11.31
C ASP A 24 -17.44 -6.91 10.23
N PRO A 25 -16.51 -7.87 10.38
CA PRO A 25 -15.50 -8.19 9.38
C PRO A 25 -16.07 -8.61 8.01
N SER A 26 -17.35 -8.97 7.92
CA SER A 26 -18.06 -9.30 6.68
C SER A 26 -18.26 -8.07 5.76
N LEU A 27 -18.20 -6.85 6.32
CA LEU A 27 -18.33 -5.60 5.58
C LEU A 27 -17.10 -5.28 4.72
N ILE A 28 -16.00 -6.01 4.92
CA ILE A 28 -14.75 -5.79 4.20
C ILE A 28 -14.83 -6.46 2.83
N PRO A 29 -14.68 -5.71 1.72
CA PRO A 29 -14.74 -6.29 0.39
C PRO A 29 -13.68 -7.37 0.19
N LYS A 30 -14.12 -8.55 -0.24
CA LYS A 30 -13.21 -9.68 -0.52
C LYS A 30 -12.18 -9.35 -1.61
N ILE A 31 -12.49 -8.40 -2.50
CA ILE A 31 -11.61 -7.96 -3.58
C ILE A 31 -10.28 -7.34 -3.08
N LEU A 32 -10.24 -6.88 -1.83
CA LEU A 32 -9.02 -6.33 -1.23
C LEU A 32 -7.95 -7.39 -0.95
N LYS A 33 -8.31 -8.68 -0.97
CA LYS A 33 -7.41 -9.81 -0.72
C LYS A 33 -7.27 -10.64 -2.00
N CYS A 34 -6.02 -10.95 -2.37
CA CYS A 34 -5.76 -11.93 -3.42
C CYS A 34 -6.24 -13.32 -2.95
N PRO A 35 -7.04 -14.06 -3.74
CA PRO A 35 -7.53 -15.39 -3.35
C PRO A 35 -6.42 -16.41 -3.05
N ALA A 36 -5.25 -16.28 -3.70
CA ALA A 36 -4.12 -17.18 -3.50
C ALA A 36 -3.33 -16.91 -2.20
N ASP A 37 -3.51 -15.73 -1.60
CA ASP A 37 -2.72 -15.32 -0.45
C ASP A 37 -3.18 -15.97 0.85
N ARG A 38 -2.25 -16.66 1.50
CA ARG A 38 -2.44 -17.33 2.79
C ARG A 38 -1.96 -16.45 3.94
N ILE A 39 -2.61 -15.31 4.11
CA ILE A 39 -2.40 -14.40 5.24
C ILE A 39 -3.36 -14.70 6.38
N GLN A 40 -2.85 -14.67 7.62
CA GLN A 40 -3.68 -14.80 8.83
C GLN A 40 -4.72 -13.68 8.91
N ILE A 41 -5.79 -13.91 9.67
CA ILE A 41 -6.82 -12.90 9.95
C ILE A 41 -6.54 -12.32 11.33
N GLY A 42 -6.64 -10.99 11.47
CA GLY A 42 -6.42 -10.28 12.74
C GLY A 42 -4.95 -9.95 13.06
N ILE A 43 -4.76 -8.96 13.91
CA ILE A 43 -3.49 -8.55 14.55
C ILE A 43 -3.78 -8.14 16.00
N ASP A 44 -2.78 -8.18 16.88
CA ASP A 44 -2.96 -7.93 18.32
C ASP A 44 -3.74 -6.64 18.64
N TYR A 45 -3.52 -5.58 17.86
CA TYR A 45 -4.20 -4.28 18.05
C TYR A 45 -5.47 -4.09 17.20
N ALA A 46 -5.79 -5.04 16.30
CA ALA A 46 -7.01 -5.04 15.49
C ALA A 46 -7.48 -6.49 15.21
N PRO A 47 -7.88 -7.25 16.25
CA PRO A 47 -8.06 -8.70 16.19
C PRO A 47 -9.21 -9.16 15.28
N TYR A 48 -10.15 -8.26 14.97
CA TYR A 48 -11.30 -8.54 14.11
C TYR A 48 -11.10 -8.07 12.66
N SER A 49 -10.02 -7.35 12.36
CA SER A 49 -9.80 -6.82 11.01
C SER A 49 -9.44 -7.94 10.01
N LYS A 50 -10.05 -7.89 8.81
CA LYS A 50 -9.53 -8.64 7.65
C LYS A 50 -8.33 -7.88 7.07
N ARG A 51 -7.45 -8.61 6.39
CA ARG A 51 -6.26 -8.04 5.76
C ARG A 51 -6.49 -7.81 4.27
N ARG A 52 -5.84 -6.77 3.73
CA ARG A 52 -5.70 -6.57 2.29
C ARG A 52 -4.36 -7.08 1.81
N THR A 53 -4.31 -7.48 0.54
CA THR A 53 -3.09 -7.85 -0.16
C THR A 53 -2.47 -6.61 -0.81
N TYR A 54 -3.28 -5.74 -1.40
CA TYR A 54 -2.78 -4.67 -2.27
C TYR A 54 -2.42 -3.41 -1.49
N ALA A 55 -1.34 -2.76 -1.86
CA ALA A 55 -0.87 -1.49 -1.32
C ALA A 55 -0.51 -0.52 -2.46
N MET A 56 -0.56 0.79 -2.18
CA MET A 56 -0.17 1.82 -3.15
C MET A 56 1.33 1.78 -3.42
N ASN A 57 1.78 2.12 -4.63
CA ASN A 57 3.20 2.37 -4.87
C ASN A 57 3.70 3.59 -4.07
N TRP A 58 4.77 3.46 -3.29
CA TRP A 58 5.29 4.47 -2.36
C TRP A 58 5.64 5.80 -3.02
N ALA A 59 5.27 6.91 -2.37
CA ALA A 59 5.55 8.26 -2.87
C ALA A 59 6.99 8.78 -2.65
N GLY A 60 7.91 7.92 -2.21
CA GLY A 60 9.31 8.28 -2.01
C GLY A 60 9.61 8.96 -0.67
N PRO A 61 10.80 9.54 -0.52
CA PRO A 61 11.16 10.30 0.69
C PRO A 61 10.11 11.37 1.01
N SER A 62 9.92 11.66 2.31
CA SER A 62 8.90 12.60 2.80
C SER A 62 7.44 12.18 2.58
N PHE A 63 7.17 10.90 2.26
CA PHE A 63 5.81 10.34 2.12
C PHE A 63 4.90 10.46 3.35
N ILE A 64 5.45 10.78 4.53
CA ILE A 64 4.65 10.98 5.75
C ILE A 64 4.16 12.43 5.78
N VAL A 65 2.85 12.62 5.66
CA VAL A 65 2.21 13.93 5.76
C VAL A 65 1.49 14.03 7.11
N SER A 66 1.95 14.94 7.97
CA SER A 66 1.48 15.07 9.36
C SER A 66 0.54 16.26 9.60
N SER A 67 0.10 16.95 8.54
CA SER A 67 -0.89 18.03 8.62
C SER A 67 -1.86 17.98 7.45
N LYS A 68 -3.09 18.47 7.67
CA LYS A 68 -4.15 18.51 6.62
C LYS A 68 -3.75 19.34 5.40
N THR A 69 -2.93 20.36 5.61
CA THR A 69 -2.44 21.28 4.58
C THR A 69 -0.99 21.00 4.18
N GLY A 70 -0.44 19.85 4.59
CA GLY A 70 0.93 19.47 4.30
C GLY A 70 1.14 19.29 2.79
N ALA A 71 2.31 19.68 2.31
CA ALA A 71 2.69 19.47 0.93
C ALA A 71 2.82 17.96 0.64
N LEU A 72 2.33 17.53 -0.53
CA LEU A 72 2.58 16.20 -1.03
C LEU A 72 4.06 16.06 -1.44
N PRO A 73 4.66 14.87 -1.34
CA PRO A 73 5.99 14.61 -1.88
C PRO A 73 6.09 14.98 -3.38
N PRO A 74 7.28 15.30 -3.91
CA PRO A 74 7.47 15.45 -5.35
C PRO A 74 7.02 14.19 -6.11
N PRO A 75 6.35 14.31 -7.28
CA PRO A 75 5.86 13.17 -8.05
C PRO A 75 6.99 12.49 -8.83
N SER A 76 7.93 11.86 -8.11
CA SER A 76 9.08 11.16 -8.70
C SER A 76 9.03 9.64 -8.50
N TYR A 77 8.23 9.15 -7.55
CA TYR A 77 8.08 7.72 -7.25
C TYR A 77 6.67 7.26 -7.63
N GLY A 78 5.93 6.60 -6.73
CA GLY A 78 4.48 6.40 -6.83
C GLY A 78 3.67 7.49 -6.13
N VAL A 79 2.39 7.21 -5.87
CA VAL A 79 1.45 8.17 -5.25
C VAL A 79 0.97 7.76 -3.84
N GLY A 80 1.58 6.71 -3.28
CA GLY A 80 1.28 6.15 -1.96
C GLY A 80 1.84 6.99 -0.82
N VAL A 81 1.03 7.93 -0.34
CA VAL A 81 1.31 8.82 0.79
C VAL A 81 0.75 8.23 2.09
N TYR A 82 1.47 8.43 3.20
CA TYR A 82 1.01 8.06 4.53
C TYR A 82 0.60 9.30 5.32
N PHE A 83 -0.72 9.51 5.45
CA PHE A 83 -1.26 10.61 6.24
C PHE A 83 -1.25 10.26 7.72
N ASN A 84 -0.21 10.66 8.43
CA ASN A 84 -0.07 10.44 9.86
C ASN A 84 -0.56 11.66 10.65
N LEU A 85 -1.87 11.85 10.70
CA LEU A 85 -2.48 12.93 11.47
C LEU A 85 -2.65 12.58 12.95
N ARG A 86 -2.38 11.33 13.36
CA ARG A 86 -2.26 10.97 14.78
C ARG A 86 -1.06 11.71 15.35
N GLY A 87 -1.31 12.66 16.23
CA GLY A 87 -0.27 13.47 16.88
C GLY A 87 -0.23 14.93 16.46
N SER A 88 -1.02 15.38 15.48
CA SER A 88 -1.23 16.82 15.25
C SER A 88 -2.06 17.47 16.37
N ALA A 89 -2.87 16.66 17.07
CA ALA A 89 -3.53 16.97 18.35
C ALA A 89 -3.97 15.64 19.03
N PRO A 90 -4.06 15.58 20.38
CA PRO A 90 -4.69 14.45 21.06
C PRO A 90 -6.13 14.22 20.57
N GLY A 91 -6.48 12.99 20.19
CA GLY A 91 -7.82 12.64 19.70
C GLY A 91 -8.09 13.01 18.24
N ALA A 92 -7.09 13.44 17.47
CA ALA A 92 -7.26 13.72 16.04
C ALA A 92 -7.74 12.47 15.27
N LEU A 93 -8.87 12.62 14.57
CA LEU A 93 -9.48 11.59 13.74
C LEU A 93 -8.76 11.49 12.38
N PRO A 94 -8.82 10.33 11.70
CA PRO A 94 -8.38 10.22 10.31
C PRO A 94 -9.05 11.27 9.43
N ASP A 95 -8.28 11.87 8.52
CA ASP A 95 -8.87 12.71 7.47
C ASP A 95 -9.39 11.83 6.34
N TRP A 96 -10.68 11.95 6.05
CA TRP A 96 -11.36 11.17 5.04
C TRP A 96 -11.29 11.78 3.64
N ASP A 97 -10.89 13.06 3.57
CA ASP A 97 -10.75 13.83 2.34
C ASP A 97 -9.35 14.48 2.25
N PRO A 98 -8.25 13.69 2.40
CA PRO A 98 -6.90 14.24 2.34
C PRO A 98 -6.54 14.72 0.91
N PRO A 99 -5.59 15.67 0.77
CA PRO A 99 -5.12 16.09 -0.55
C PRO A 99 -4.51 14.91 -1.32
N GLY A 100 -4.67 14.91 -2.64
CA GLY A 100 -4.11 13.90 -3.54
C GLY A 100 -3.40 14.53 -4.73
N TYR A 101 -2.57 13.72 -5.40
CA TYR A 101 -1.97 14.12 -6.66
C TYR A 101 -3.05 14.29 -7.73
N LYS A 102 -2.85 15.26 -8.64
CA LYS A 102 -3.63 15.32 -9.88
C LYS A 102 -3.24 14.15 -10.77
N GLU A 103 -4.17 13.66 -11.59
CA GLU A 103 -3.88 12.60 -12.58
C GLU A 103 -2.70 12.96 -13.49
N SER A 104 -2.58 14.25 -13.85
CA SER A 104 -1.48 14.79 -14.65
C SER A 104 -0.09 14.72 -13.99
N ALA A 105 0.00 14.30 -12.72
CA ALA A 105 1.28 14.09 -12.05
C ALA A 105 2.00 12.81 -12.55
N VAL A 106 1.25 11.84 -13.09
CA VAL A 106 1.80 10.59 -13.62
C VAL A 106 2.01 10.74 -15.12
N ALA A 107 3.27 10.95 -15.52
CA ALA A 107 3.61 11.20 -16.92
C ALA A 107 3.48 9.97 -17.82
N ASP A 108 3.72 8.77 -17.28
CA ASP A 108 3.56 7.48 -17.97
C ASP A 108 2.59 6.55 -17.21
N PRO A 109 1.27 6.70 -17.44
CA PRO A 109 0.28 5.90 -16.71
C PRO A 109 0.37 4.39 -16.97
N ALA A 110 0.79 3.97 -18.16
CA ALA A 110 0.91 2.55 -18.53
C ALA A 110 2.22 1.94 -18.01
N GLY A 111 3.26 2.74 -17.82
CA GLY A 111 4.53 2.29 -17.23
C GLY A 111 4.56 2.34 -15.69
N THR A 112 3.67 3.10 -15.05
CA THR A 112 3.74 3.35 -13.59
C THR A 112 2.76 2.50 -12.79
N ILE A 113 3.27 1.77 -11.79
CA ILE A 113 2.46 0.99 -10.84
C ILE A 113 1.62 1.91 -9.96
N LEU A 114 0.33 1.64 -9.90
CA LEU A 114 -0.64 2.23 -8.97
C LEU A 114 -0.77 1.37 -7.70
N LEU A 115 -1.15 0.09 -7.86
CA LEU A 115 -1.26 -0.89 -6.76
C LEU A 115 -0.37 -2.10 -7.01
N THR A 116 0.18 -2.63 -5.93
CA THR A 116 0.99 -3.85 -5.94
C THR A 116 0.66 -4.75 -4.76
N GLU A 117 0.93 -6.05 -4.91
CA GLU A 117 0.80 -6.99 -3.80
C GLU A 117 1.85 -6.74 -2.72
N LEU A 118 1.38 -6.48 -1.50
CA LEU A 118 2.13 -6.46 -0.26
C LEU A 118 1.40 -7.32 0.80
N PRO A 119 1.45 -8.66 0.68
CA PRO A 119 0.84 -9.56 1.64
C PRO A 119 1.59 -9.43 2.99
N ASN A 120 1.01 -8.72 3.94
CA ASN A 120 1.66 -8.40 5.21
C ASN A 120 0.69 -8.52 6.39
N GLY A 121 1.23 -8.93 7.53
CA GLY A 121 0.47 -9.15 8.74
C GLY A 121 -0.15 -7.90 9.31
N ARG A 122 0.53 -6.75 9.18
CA ARG A 122 0.02 -5.46 9.66
C ARG A 122 -1.00 -4.83 8.72
N ASN A 123 -1.12 -5.34 7.49
CA ASN A 123 -1.91 -4.74 6.43
C ASN A 123 -3.43 -4.96 6.61
N ALA A 124 -3.99 -4.38 7.66
CA ALA A 124 -5.42 -4.38 7.92
C ALA A 124 -6.16 -3.64 6.79
N ALA A 125 -7.36 -4.12 6.46
CA ALA A 125 -8.21 -3.48 5.47
C ALA A 125 -8.66 -2.10 5.98
N GLY A 126 -8.45 -1.08 5.15
CA GLY A 126 -8.61 0.32 5.53
C GLY A 126 -7.35 1.12 5.22
N ASN A 127 -7.23 2.28 5.86
CA ASN A 127 -6.12 3.23 5.69
C ASN A 127 -4.99 2.94 6.70
N ASP A 128 -4.74 1.68 7.03
CA ASP A 128 -3.76 1.27 8.05
C ASP A 128 -2.41 0.87 7.44
N TRP A 129 -1.40 0.87 8.30
CA TRP A 129 -0.01 0.57 7.95
C TRP A 129 0.23 -0.93 7.66
N PRO A 130 0.96 -1.31 6.59
CA PRO A 130 1.50 -0.45 5.53
C PRO A 130 0.44 -0.16 4.45
N SER A 131 0.16 1.12 4.21
CA SER A 131 -0.72 1.59 3.11
C SER A 131 -0.05 1.66 1.74
N PHE A 132 1.27 1.50 1.73
CA PHE A 132 2.10 1.59 0.55
C PHE A 132 3.16 0.47 0.53
N CYS A 133 3.74 0.24 -0.64
CA CYS A 133 4.87 -0.63 -0.89
C CYS A 133 6.00 0.18 -1.53
N ALA A 134 7.20 0.11 -0.95
CA ALA A 134 8.37 0.88 -1.34
C ALA A 134 9.31 0.16 -2.32
N GLY A 135 8.97 -1.08 -2.68
CA GLY A 135 9.70 -1.79 -3.71
C GLY A 135 9.55 -3.30 -3.66
N PRO A 136 10.14 -3.97 -4.66
CA PRO A 136 9.99 -5.40 -4.86
C PRO A 136 11.07 -6.22 -4.11
N GLY A 137 12.02 -5.57 -3.45
CA GLY A 137 13.21 -6.22 -2.89
C GLY A 137 13.04 -6.77 -1.48
N PRO A 138 14.00 -7.59 -1.02
CA PRO A 138 14.00 -8.13 0.33
C PRO A 138 14.37 -7.10 1.40
N ASN A 139 14.96 -5.97 1.01
CA ASN A 139 15.34 -4.92 1.93
C ASN A 139 14.59 -3.62 1.59
N PRO A 140 14.03 -2.93 2.59
CA PRO A 140 13.42 -1.63 2.38
C PRO A 140 14.47 -0.56 2.08
N PRO A 141 14.10 0.52 1.36
CA PRO A 141 14.88 1.75 1.33
C PRO A 141 15.19 2.26 2.75
N SER A 142 16.28 3.04 2.89
CA SER A 142 16.69 3.58 4.18
C SER A 142 15.57 4.37 4.87
N GLY A 143 15.41 4.17 6.18
CA GLY A 143 14.38 4.85 6.99
C GLY A 143 12.98 4.20 6.93
N LEU A 144 12.81 3.11 6.17
CA LEU A 144 11.58 2.33 6.13
C LEU A 144 11.73 1.00 6.88
N ASP A 145 10.62 0.55 7.43
CA ASP A 145 10.53 -0.74 8.10
C ASP A 145 10.45 -1.90 7.09
N ALA A 146 10.87 -3.07 7.52
CA ALA A 146 10.90 -4.29 6.72
C ALA A 146 9.50 -4.70 6.22
N ASN A 147 8.40 -4.23 6.81
CA ASN A 147 7.04 -4.51 6.33
C ASN A 147 6.66 -3.75 5.05
N CYS A 148 7.45 -2.77 4.62
CA CYS A 148 7.12 -1.88 3.49
C CYS A 148 7.54 -2.39 2.11
N VAL A 149 8.06 -3.62 1.97
CA VAL A 149 8.50 -4.18 0.68
C VAL A 149 7.94 -5.57 0.44
N GLN A 150 7.78 -5.95 -0.84
CA GLN A 150 7.02 -7.14 -1.23
C GLN A 150 7.56 -8.42 -0.59
N ILE A 151 8.86 -8.71 -0.72
CA ILE A 151 9.47 -10.00 -0.30
C ILE A 151 10.50 -9.84 0.81
N SER A 152 10.16 -9.03 1.80
CA SER A 152 11.05 -8.68 2.91
C SER A 152 11.76 -9.89 3.56
N ALA A 153 13.08 -9.81 3.71
CA ALA A 153 13.86 -10.78 4.47
C ALA A 153 13.92 -10.45 5.97
N GLY A 154 13.60 -9.21 6.35
CA GLY A 154 13.74 -8.71 7.72
C GLY A 154 12.46 -8.76 8.56
N SER A 155 11.31 -9.12 7.98
CA SER A 155 10.03 -9.14 8.70
C SER A 155 9.43 -10.53 8.85
N LYS A 156 9.09 -10.89 10.09
CA LYS A 156 8.29 -12.09 10.41
C LYS A 156 6.81 -11.94 10.09
N LEU A 157 6.36 -10.73 9.77
CA LEU A 157 4.98 -10.43 9.42
C LEU A 157 4.79 -10.28 7.90
N ASN A 158 5.86 -10.32 7.11
CA ASN A 158 5.77 -10.33 5.66
C ASN A 158 5.46 -11.75 5.17
N TYR A 159 4.40 -11.91 4.36
CA TYR A 159 4.02 -13.17 3.72
C TYR A 159 4.37 -13.19 2.23
N GLY A 160 4.93 -12.10 1.71
CA GLY A 160 5.12 -11.91 0.28
C GLY A 160 6.13 -12.88 -0.32
N ALA A 161 7.19 -13.31 0.37
CA ALA A 161 8.08 -14.33 -0.18
C ALA A 161 7.36 -15.68 -0.44
N ALA A 162 6.48 -16.08 0.47
CA ALA A 162 5.67 -17.29 0.30
C ALA A 162 4.60 -17.11 -0.78
N ALA A 163 3.90 -15.96 -0.79
CA ALA A 163 2.94 -15.60 -1.84
C ALA A 163 3.62 -15.58 -3.21
N TYR A 164 4.75 -14.91 -3.35
CA TYR A 164 5.55 -14.86 -4.58
C TYR A 164 5.86 -16.26 -5.11
N GLY A 165 6.20 -17.21 -4.24
CA GLY A 165 6.38 -18.61 -4.60
C GLY A 165 5.10 -19.27 -5.14
N LEU A 166 3.97 -19.07 -4.46
CA LEU A 166 2.65 -19.60 -4.86
C LEU A 166 2.17 -19.03 -6.21
N HIS A 167 2.55 -17.79 -6.51
CA HIS A 167 2.20 -17.11 -7.76
C HIS A 167 3.21 -17.36 -8.90
N GLY A 168 4.03 -18.40 -8.78
CA GLY A 168 5.00 -18.76 -9.82
C GLY A 168 6.06 -17.68 -10.02
N ARG A 169 6.51 -17.06 -8.93
CA ARG A 169 7.51 -15.98 -8.89
C ARG A 169 7.08 -14.73 -9.67
N ARG A 170 5.80 -14.39 -9.57
CA ARG A 170 5.21 -13.15 -10.09
C ARG A 170 4.25 -12.57 -9.06
N PHE A 171 3.92 -11.30 -9.21
CA PHE A 171 2.82 -10.64 -8.51
C PHE A 171 1.90 -9.94 -9.51
N ASN A 172 0.67 -9.66 -9.10
CA ASN A 172 -0.24 -8.79 -9.83
C ASN A 172 0.08 -7.32 -9.52
N TYR A 173 0.15 -6.51 -10.56
CA TYR A 173 0.35 -5.07 -10.51
C TYR A 173 -0.78 -4.38 -11.27
N LEU A 174 -1.42 -3.40 -10.64
CA LEU A 174 -2.36 -2.49 -11.30
C LEU A 174 -1.60 -1.22 -11.69
N PHE A 175 -1.76 -0.78 -12.92
CA PHE A 175 -1.14 0.43 -13.45
C PHE A 175 -2.12 1.60 -13.46
N HIS A 176 -1.60 2.81 -13.63
CA HIS A 176 -2.39 4.05 -13.56
C HIS A 176 -3.39 4.22 -14.73
N ASP A 177 -3.18 3.56 -15.86
CA ASP A 177 -4.15 3.49 -16.96
C ASP A 177 -5.27 2.44 -16.74
N GLY A 178 -5.23 1.72 -15.62
CA GLY A 178 -6.23 0.74 -15.20
C GLY A 178 -5.96 -0.71 -15.66
N HIS A 179 -4.91 -0.98 -16.43
CA HIS A 179 -4.59 -2.36 -16.78
C HIS A 179 -3.91 -3.10 -15.63
N VAL A 180 -4.05 -4.44 -15.63
CA VAL A 180 -3.37 -5.33 -14.69
C VAL A 180 -2.38 -6.18 -15.45
N ALA A 181 -1.16 -6.28 -14.94
CA ALA A 181 -0.13 -7.17 -15.47
C ALA A 181 0.56 -7.97 -14.36
N ILE A 182 1.13 -9.11 -14.75
CA ILE A 182 1.88 -9.99 -13.85
C ILE A 182 3.37 -9.90 -14.13
N HIS A 183 4.16 -9.56 -13.12
CA HIS A 183 5.60 -9.37 -13.28
C HIS A 183 6.40 -10.03 -12.16
N GLY A 184 7.62 -10.44 -12.49
CA GLY A 184 8.64 -10.78 -11.52
C GLY A 184 9.22 -9.54 -10.86
N THR A 185 9.72 -9.67 -9.62
CA THR A 185 10.26 -8.55 -8.84
C THR A 185 11.37 -7.78 -9.57
N LYS A 186 12.22 -8.49 -10.34
CA LYS A 186 13.30 -7.88 -11.13
C LYS A 186 12.81 -7.14 -12.38
N GLU A 187 11.73 -7.61 -13.00
CA GLU A 187 11.19 -7.02 -14.23
C GLU A 187 10.64 -5.61 -13.96
N THR A 188 10.10 -5.38 -12.76
CA THR A 188 9.54 -4.09 -12.38
C THR A 188 10.59 -3.03 -12.01
N ALA A 189 11.83 -3.43 -11.69
CA ALA A 189 12.83 -2.53 -11.13
C ALA A 189 13.48 -1.59 -12.17
N GLY A 190 13.29 -1.87 -13.47
CA GLY A 190 13.88 -1.10 -14.57
C GLY A 190 15.41 -1.05 -14.49
N THR A 191 15.96 0.13 -14.68
CA THR A 191 17.41 0.42 -14.55
C THR A 191 17.89 0.46 -13.10
N GLY A 192 16.98 0.34 -12.12
CA GLY A 192 17.28 0.32 -10.69
C GLY A 192 17.64 -1.06 -10.15
N THR A 193 17.57 -1.19 -8.83
CA THR A 193 17.72 -2.48 -8.13
C THR A 193 16.43 -2.82 -7.39
N THR A 194 16.29 -4.04 -6.90
CA THR A 194 15.09 -4.39 -6.12
C THR A 194 14.97 -3.62 -4.80
N ASN A 195 16.06 -3.05 -4.27
CA ASN A 195 16.06 -2.26 -3.03
C ASN A 195 15.99 -0.74 -3.28
N ALA A 196 16.19 -0.32 -4.53
CA ALA A 196 16.08 1.05 -4.99
C ALA A 196 15.56 1.01 -6.44
N PRO A 197 14.26 0.66 -6.62
CA PRO A 197 13.70 0.47 -7.94
C PRO A 197 13.49 1.81 -8.63
N LYS A 198 13.63 1.76 -9.96
CA LYS A 198 13.26 2.83 -10.89
C LYS A 198 12.07 2.28 -11.68
N GLY A 199 12.22 2.04 -12.98
CA GLY A 199 11.26 1.31 -13.81
C GLY A 199 9.81 1.65 -13.49
N MET A 200 9.03 0.61 -13.23
CA MET A 200 7.60 0.75 -12.99
C MET A 200 7.25 1.37 -11.63
N TRP A 201 8.24 1.60 -10.75
CA TRP A 201 8.05 2.16 -9.41
C TRP A 201 8.16 3.69 -9.37
N THR A 202 8.59 4.32 -10.46
CA THR A 202 8.79 5.77 -10.55
C THR A 202 7.89 6.40 -11.61
N MET A 203 7.54 7.67 -11.41
CA MET A 203 6.83 8.52 -12.39
C MET A 203 7.81 9.16 -13.40
N VAL A 204 9.08 8.74 -13.40
CA VAL A 204 10.13 9.30 -14.24
C VAL A 204 10.15 8.56 -15.57
N ALA A 205 10.02 9.30 -16.67
CA ALA A 205 10.05 8.70 -18.00
C ALA A 205 11.41 8.08 -18.31
N GLY A 206 11.42 6.85 -18.85
CA GLY A 206 12.62 6.15 -19.32
C GLY A 206 13.45 5.44 -18.24
N ASP A 207 12.87 5.22 -17.05
CA ASP A 207 13.52 4.56 -15.90
C ASP A 207 13.54 3.03 -15.96
#